data_AF-A0A922ZRD6-F1
#
_entry.id   AF-A0A922ZRD6-F1
#
_cell.length_a   1.000
_cell.length_b   1.000
_cell.length_c   1.000
_cell.angle_alpha   90.00
_cell.angle_beta   90.00
_cell.angle_gamma   90.00
#
_symmetry.space_group_name_H-M   'P 1'
#
loop_
_entity.id
_entity.type
_entity.pdbx_description
1 polymer ?
#
loop_
_entity_poly.entity_id
_entity_poly.type
_entity_poly.pdbx_seq_one_letter_code
_entity_poly.pdbx_strand_id
1 'polypeptide(L)'
;MEQIMTEQTTTAPAVPARSARRTWVPIVGVAAALAIAAAVALPLALGGTPTVEQLAQPTGGDLASGSCMVVSAEGLLMNEQAFAARVLTVEGDVVTLEVTERFAGEVADRVEVPQVDAADGDFSGVPFEVGESYLVAATDGQIAGCGLSGTDSADLRAVYDAAFAG
;
A
#
# COMPACT_ATOMS: atom_id res chain seq x y z
N MET A 1 57.67 -3.04 16.26
CA MET A 1 57.33 -2.64 14.89
C MET A 1 55.82 -2.37 14.84
N GLU A 2 55.31 -1.48 15.70
CA GLU A 2 55.28 -0.02 15.52
C GLU A 2 54.33 0.41 14.40
N GLN A 3 53.09 0.71 14.77
CA GLN A 3 52.39 1.89 14.29
C GLN A 3 51.81 2.58 15.54
N ILE A 4 52.68 3.42 16.12
CA ILE A 4 52.36 4.59 16.94
C ILE A 4 51.31 5.45 16.22
N MET A 5 50.23 5.83 16.90
CA MET A 5 50.08 7.14 17.59
C MET A 5 49.84 8.30 16.62
N THR A 6 48.96 9.22 17.04
CA THR A 6 48.57 10.52 16.42
C THR A 6 47.19 10.41 15.72
N GLU A 7 46.08 11.02 16.14
CA GLU A 7 45.78 12.08 17.10
C GLU A 7 44.26 12.08 17.38
N GLN A 8 43.87 12.33 18.62
CA GLN A 8 42.52 12.75 18.97
C GLN A 8 42.33 14.20 18.56
N THR A 9 41.16 14.59 18.05
CA THR A 9 40.53 15.87 18.43
C THR A 9 39.01 15.77 18.27
N THR A 10 38.37 15.54 19.41
CA THR A 10 37.03 15.97 19.79
C THR A 10 36.75 17.42 19.38
N THR A 11 35.61 17.68 18.74
CA THR A 11 34.73 18.84 19.04
C THR A 11 33.37 18.65 18.33
N ALA A 12 32.34 18.37 19.12
CA ALA A 12 30.95 18.70 18.80
C ALA A 12 30.57 20.00 19.55
N PRO A 13 29.34 20.50 19.41
CA PRO A 13 28.69 21.13 18.26
C PRO A 13 28.73 22.67 18.38
N ALA A 14 28.46 23.40 17.30
CA ALA A 14 28.24 24.85 17.37
C ALA A 14 26.82 25.21 16.91
N VAL A 15 25.94 25.51 17.86
CA VAL A 15 24.70 26.30 17.73
C VAL A 15 24.73 27.23 18.96
N PRO A 16 24.58 28.57 18.86
CA PRO A 16 23.45 29.24 18.21
C PRO A 16 23.73 30.61 17.54
N ALA A 17 22.78 31.07 16.71
CA ALA A 17 22.43 32.49 16.65
C ALA A 17 21.06 32.67 15.96
N ARG A 18 20.02 32.89 16.77
CA ARG A 18 18.71 33.38 16.32
C ARG A 18 18.88 34.87 16.00
N SER A 19 18.79 35.26 14.73
CA SER A 19 18.71 36.67 14.34
C SER A 19 17.41 36.93 13.59
N ALA A 20 16.55 37.73 14.21
CA ALA A 20 15.31 38.21 13.63
C ALA A 20 15.62 39.40 12.73
N ARG A 21 15.44 39.26 11.42
CA ARG A 21 15.23 40.39 10.51
C ARG A 21 14.16 40.05 9.48
N ARG A 22 12.96 40.53 9.79
CA ARG A 22 11.82 40.71 8.90
C ARG A 22 12.24 41.62 7.74
N THR A 23 12.35 41.09 6.53
CA THR A 23 12.27 41.88 5.29
C THR A 23 12.00 40.97 4.09
N TRP A 24 10.75 41.05 3.61
CA TRP A 24 10.32 41.08 2.22
C TRP A 24 10.79 39.97 1.25
N VAL A 25 9.82 39.11 0.92
CA VAL A 25 9.77 38.24 -0.27
C VAL A 25 9.81 39.10 -1.54
N PRO A 26 10.59 38.71 -2.56
CA PRO A 26 9.92 38.19 -3.76
C PRO A 26 10.38 36.80 -4.21
N ILE A 27 9.36 36.02 -4.59
CA ILE A 27 9.33 34.75 -5.31
C ILE A 27 10.28 34.75 -6.51
N VAL A 28 10.98 33.63 -6.77
CA VAL A 28 11.28 33.00 -8.08
C VAL A 28 12.39 31.97 -7.89
N GLY A 29 12.13 30.70 -8.23
CA GLY A 29 13.18 29.67 -8.29
C GLY A 29 12.78 28.24 -7.91
N VAL A 30 11.54 27.81 -8.17
CA VAL A 30 11.15 26.40 -8.13
C VAL A 30 11.00 25.92 -9.56
N ALA A 31 11.92 25.10 -10.04
CA ALA A 31 11.65 24.13 -11.10
C ALA A 31 12.79 23.11 -11.12
N ALA A 32 12.43 21.83 -11.02
CA ALA A 32 13.24 20.65 -11.39
C ALA A 32 13.85 19.74 -10.29
N ALA A 33 13.46 19.81 -9.01
CA ALA A 33 13.89 18.79 -8.02
C ALA A 33 12.82 18.31 -7.02
N LEU A 34 11.53 18.56 -7.28
CA LEU A 34 10.42 18.19 -6.38
C LEU A 34 9.32 17.38 -7.09
N ALA A 35 9.68 16.46 -7.99
CA ALA A 35 8.69 15.65 -8.71
C ALA A 35 8.30 14.34 -7.99
N ILE A 36 9.04 13.90 -6.96
CA ILE A 36 8.76 12.61 -6.28
C ILE A 36 8.12 12.82 -4.88
N ALA A 37 8.33 13.97 -4.23
CA ALA A 37 7.76 14.24 -2.90
C ALA A 37 6.32 14.79 -2.94
N ALA A 38 5.86 15.31 -4.09
CA ALA A 38 4.56 15.98 -4.17
C ALA A 38 3.37 15.02 -4.18
N ALA A 39 3.55 13.75 -4.54
CA ALA A 39 2.47 12.77 -4.52
C ALA A 39 2.06 12.37 -3.09
N VAL A 40 2.96 12.50 -2.10
CA VAL A 40 2.67 12.13 -0.70
C VAL A 40 2.06 13.30 0.10
N ALA A 41 2.26 14.55 -0.32
CA ALA A 41 1.87 15.72 0.46
C ALA A 41 0.51 16.33 0.08
N LEU A 42 -0.10 15.94 -1.04
CA LEU A 42 -1.36 16.51 -1.50
C LEU A 42 -2.61 16.17 -0.64
N PRO A 43 -2.73 15.03 0.09
CA PRO A 43 -3.92 14.82 0.91
C PRO A 43 -3.91 15.64 2.21
N LEU A 44 -2.75 16.12 2.66
CA LEU A 44 -2.61 16.84 3.94
C LEU A 44 -3.23 18.25 3.91
N ALA A 45 -3.52 18.82 2.74
CA ALA A 45 -4.09 20.15 2.61
C ALA A 45 -5.62 20.20 2.79
N LEU A 46 -6.32 19.06 2.77
CA LEU A 46 -7.79 19.00 2.87
C LEU A 46 -8.32 18.42 4.19
N GLY A 47 -7.47 18.14 5.18
CA GLY A 47 -7.90 18.02 6.58
C GLY A 47 -8.73 16.76 6.93
N GLY A 48 -8.59 15.67 6.19
CA GLY A 48 -9.03 14.34 6.61
C GLY A 48 -7.82 13.44 6.85
N THR A 49 -7.70 12.85 8.04
CA THR A 49 -6.79 11.70 8.20
C THR A 49 -7.40 10.53 7.42
N PRO A 50 -6.68 9.92 6.45
CA PRO A 50 -7.22 8.76 5.74
C PRO A 50 -7.53 7.67 6.77
N THR A 51 -8.69 7.04 6.61
CA THR A 51 -9.03 5.86 7.41
C THR A 51 -8.11 4.71 7.00
N VAL A 52 -7.60 3.96 7.99
CA VAL A 52 -6.69 2.81 7.77
C VAL A 52 -7.35 1.57 8.37
N GLU A 53 -7.43 0.51 7.58
CA GLU A 53 -7.94 -0.81 7.97
C GLU A 53 -6.87 -1.87 7.75
N GLN A 54 -6.84 -2.90 8.60
CA GLN A 54 -5.89 -4.00 8.46
C GLN A 54 -6.62 -5.26 8.02
N LEU A 55 -6.20 -5.87 6.91
CA LEU A 55 -6.70 -7.19 6.50
C LEU A 55 -5.62 -8.25 6.70
N ALA A 56 -6.04 -9.42 7.17
CA ALA A 56 -5.15 -10.57 7.28
C ALA A 56 -5.07 -11.33 5.94
N GLN A 57 -3.93 -11.98 5.72
CA GLN A 57 -3.79 -12.95 4.62
C GLN A 57 -4.72 -14.15 4.84
N PRO A 58 -5.20 -14.81 3.78
CA PRO A 58 -6.03 -16.01 3.90
C PRO A 58 -5.24 -17.12 4.62
N THR A 59 -5.72 -17.54 5.79
CA THR A 59 -5.07 -18.57 6.64
C THR A 59 -5.33 -20.00 6.18
N GLY A 60 -5.50 -20.25 4.88
CA GLY A 60 -6.04 -21.53 4.40
C GLY A 60 -5.73 -21.85 2.94
N GLY A 61 -4.46 -21.75 2.54
CA GLY A 61 -3.96 -22.21 1.24
C GLY A 61 -3.77 -23.72 1.18
N ASP A 62 -4.12 -24.43 2.25
CA ASP A 62 -3.95 -25.86 2.32
C ASP A 62 -4.81 -26.53 1.23
N LEU A 63 -4.14 -27.03 0.20
CA LEU A 63 -4.66 -27.95 -0.80
C LEU A 63 -5.44 -29.13 -0.18
N ALA A 64 -5.35 -29.34 1.14
CA ALA A 64 -6.14 -30.32 1.88
C ALA A 64 -7.57 -29.86 2.28
N SER A 65 -7.98 -28.60 2.05
CA SER A 65 -9.35 -28.14 2.38
C SER A 65 -10.31 -28.00 1.19
N GLY A 66 -9.85 -28.19 -0.05
CA GLY A 66 -10.72 -28.35 -1.22
C GLY A 66 -10.33 -27.46 -2.38
N SER A 67 -10.32 -28.03 -3.58
CA SER A 67 -10.07 -27.36 -4.86
C SER A 67 -10.69 -25.96 -4.90
N CYS A 68 -9.88 -24.93 -5.14
CA CYS A 68 -10.39 -23.57 -5.36
C CYS A 68 -11.51 -23.60 -6.40
N MET A 69 -12.70 -23.14 -6.00
CA MET A 69 -13.80 -22.96 -6.93
C MET A 69 -13.40 -21.95 -8.00
N VAL A 70 -13.99 -22.09 -9.19
CA VAL A 70 -13.77 -21.15 -10.29
C VAL A 70 -14.16 -19.75 -9.83
N VAL A 71 -13.27 -18.78 -10.08
CA VAL A 71 -13.52 -17.35 -9.88
C VAL A 71 -14.77 -16.95 -10.67
N SER A 72 -15.84 -16.57 -9.96
CA SER A 72 -17.12 -16.19 -10.56
C SER A 72 -17.73 -14.99 -9.84
N ALA A 73 -18.64 -14.29 -10.52
CA ALA A 73 -19.34 -13.14 -9.97
C ALA A 73 -20.16 -13.51 -8.72
N GLU A 74 -20.81 -14.68 -8.71
CA GLU A 74 -21.54 -15.14 -7.52
C GLU A 74 -20.62 -15.37 -6.32
N GLY A 75 -19.40 -15.87 -6.56
CA GLY A 75 -18.39 -16.01 -5.51
C GLY A 75 -17.94 -14.67 -4.93
N LEU A 76 -17.81 -13.64 -5.77
CA LEU A 76 -17.49 -12.28 -5.31
C LEU A 76 -18.61 -11.67 -4.46
N LEU A 77 -19.88 -11.86 -4.85
CA LEU A 77 -21.03 -11.35 -4.12
C LEU A 77 -21.20 -11.94 -2.71
N MET A 78 -20.56 -13.07 -2.42
CA MET A 78 -20.53 -13.65 -1.07
C MET A 78 -19.54 -12.96 -0.13
N ASN A 79 -18.69 -12.06 -0.65
CA ASN A 79 -17.73 -11.33 0.17
C ASN A 79 -18.35 -10.04 0.72
N GLU A 80 -17.96 -9.70 1.94
CA GLU A 80 -18.45 -8.49 2.62
C GLU A 80 -17.88 -7.22 2.01
N GLN A 81 -16.63 -7.29 1.54
CA GLN A 81 -15.90 -6.18 0.94
C GLN A 81 -15.33 -6.59 -0.42
N ALA A 82 -15.42 -5.69 -1.39
CA ALA A 82 -14.79 -5.84 -2.69
C ALA A 82 -14.35 -4.46 -3.20
N PHE A 83 -13.07 -4.32 -3.55
CA PHE A 83 -12.50 -3.02 -3.91
C PHE A 83 -11.29 -3.16 -4.84
N ALA A 84 -11.02 -2.13 -5.62
CA ALA A 84 -9.77 -1.96 -6.36
C ALA A 84 -8.83 -1.04 -5.57
N ALA A 85 -7.59 -1.46 -5.39
CA ALA A 85 -6.58 -0.67 -4.70
C ALA A 85 -5.26 -0.62 -5.44
N ARG A 86 -4.51 0.47 -5.26
CA ARG A 86 -3.14 0.61 -5.74
C ARG A 86 -2.17 0.48 -4.57
N VAL A 87 -1.06 -0.22 -4.79
CA VAL A 87 0.01 -0.29 -3.78
C VAL A 87 0.73 1.05 -3.68
N LEU A 88 0.68 1.68 -2.50
CA LEU A 88 1.42 2.91 -2.21
C LEU A 88 2.85 2.62 -1.78
N THR A 89 3.01 1.72 -0.82
CA THR A 89 4.30 1.42 -0.19
C THR A 89 4.33 -0.04 0.25
N VAL A 90 5.55 -0.58 0.28
CA VAL A 90 5.86 -1.86 0.90
C VAL A 90 6.97 -1.58 1.91
N GLU A 91 6.68 -1.75 3.19
CA GLU A 91 7.59 -1.50 4.30
C GLU A 91 7.80 -2.79 5.09
N GLY A 92 8.94 -3.45 4.86
CA GLY A 92 9.17 -4.79 5.41
C GLY A 92 8.12 -5.78 4.90
N ASP A 93 7.36 -6.35 5.83
CA ASP A 93 6.32 -7.35 5.57
C ASP A 93 4.92 -6.74 5.53
N VAL A 94 4.78 -5.42 5.42
CA VAL A 94 3.48 -4.72 5.37
C VAL A 94 3.36 -3.93 4.08
N VAL A 95 2.24 -4.11 3.40
CA VAL A 95 1.85 -3.43 2.17
C VAL A 95 0.75 -2.45 2.48
N THR A 96 0.94 -1.18 2.14
CA THR A 96 -0.12 -0.17 2.20
C THR A 96 -0.77 -0.04 0.84
N LEU A 97 -2.04 -0.37 0.77
CA LEU A 97 -2.91 -0.25 -0.39
C LEU A 97 -3.76 1.02 -0.23
N GLU A 98 -3.86 1.82 -1.30
CA GLU A 98 -4.81 2.93 -1.42
C GLU A 98 -6.02 2.47 -2.20
N VAL A 99 -7.20 2.57 -1.60
CA VAL A 99 -8.45 2.18 -2.25
C VAL A 99 -8.82 3.21 -3.32
N THR A 100 -8.80 2.76 -4.57
CA THR A 100 -9.13 3.59 -5.74
C THR A 100 -10.60 3.48 -6.12
N GLU A 101 -11.23 2.34 -5.85
CA GLU A 101 -12.63 2.07 -6.17
C GLU A 101 -13.21 1.06 -5.19
N ARG A 102 -14.46 1.26 -4.78
CA ARG A 102 -15.19 0.36 -3.88
C ARG A 102 -16.37 -0.21 -4.64
N PHE A 103 -16.41 -1.54 -4.75
CA PHE A 103 -17.51 -2.25 -5.39
C PHE A 103 -18.55 -2.71 -4.38
N ALA A 104 -18.11 -3.20 -3.22
CA ALA A 104 -18.97 -3.66 -2.13
C ALA A 104 -18.37 -3.40 -0.77
N GLY A 105 -19.25 -3.24 0.22
CA GLY A 105 -18.90 -3.01 1.61
C GLY A 105 -18.42 -1.59 1.90
N GLU A 106 -18.29 -1.28 3.18
CA GLU A 106 -17.55 -0.12 3.65
C GLU A 106 -16.08 -0.53 3.76
N VAL A 107 -15.20 0.19 3.07
CA VAL A 107 -13.76 -0.06 3.07
C VAL A 107 -13.06 1.25 3.39
N ALA A 108 -12.07 1.20 4.29
CA ALA A 108 -11.23 2.36 4.60
C ALA A 108 -10.53 2.92 3.35
N ASP A 109 -10.03 4.17 3.44
CA ASP A 109 -9.30 4.81 2.34
C ASP A 109 -7.95 4.15 2.07
N ARG A 110 -7.37 3.54 3.11
CA ARG A 110 -6.15 2.76 3.06
C ARG A 110 -6.34 1.43 3.75
N VAL A 111 -5.73 0.41 3.15
CA VAL A 111 -5.74 -0.94 3.68
C VAL A 111 -4.31 -1.41 3.85
N GLU A 112 -3.95 -1.87 5.03
CA GLU A 112 -2.68 -2.51 5.31
C GLU A 112 -2.86 -4.02 5.27
N VAL A 113 -2.02 -4.69 4.48
CA VAL A 113 -2.05 -6.15 4.35
C VAL A 113 -0.63 -6.69 4.55
N PRO A 114 -0.46 -7.88 5.14
CA PRO A 114 0.85 -8.52 5.17
C PRO A 114 1.33 -8.76 3.74
N GLN A 115 2.59 -8.51 3.45
CA GLN A 115 3.21 -8.92 2.19
C GLN A 115 3.24 -10.45 2.14
N VAL A 116 3.08 -11.02 0.95
CA VAL A 116 3.32 -12.45 0.72
C VAL A 116 4.73 -12.62 0.18
N ASP A 117 5.53 -13.42 0.89
CA ASP A 117 6.82 -13.84 0.37
C ASP A 117 6.57 -14.70 -0.87
N ALA A 118 7.28 -14.39 -1.96
CA ALA A 118 7.19 -15.18 -3.20
C ALA A 118 7.55 -16.67 -3.00
N ALA A 119 8.19 -17.01 -1.88
CA ALA A 119 8.56 -18.37 -1.49
C ALA A 119 7.44 -19.13 -0.74
N ASP A 120 6.52 -18.42 -0.07
CA ASP A 120 5.43 -18.97 0.75
C ASP A 120 4.07 -18.86 0.04
N GLY A 121 4.10 -18.70 -1.29
CA GLY A 121 2.96 -18.49 -2.17
C GLY A 121 2.00 -19.68 -2.25
N ASP A 122 1.32 -19.99 -1.14
CA ASP A 122 0.25 -20.98 -1.07
C ASP A 122 -1.13 -20.35 -1.34
N PHE A 123 -1.15 -19.10 -1.81
CA PHE A 123 -2.32 -18.56 -2.48
C PHE A 123 -1.96 -17.65 -3.63
N SER A 124 -1.68 -18.25 -4.80
CA SER A 124 -1.99 -17.70 -6.13
C SER A 124 -1.66 -16.21 -6.36
N GLY A 125 -0.65 -15.68 -5.67
CA GLY A 125 -0.47 -14.25 -5.47
C GLY A 125 0.93 -13.86 -5.89
N VAL A 126 0.99 -12.96 -6.86
CA VAL A 126 2.20 -12.20 -7.16
C VAL A 126 2.44 -11.26 -5.97
N PRO A 127 3.68 -11.12 -5.47
CA PRO A 127 3.98 -10.13 -4.43
C PRO A 127 3.43 -8.76 -4.84
N PHE A 128 2.94 -7.98 -3.87
CA PHE A 128 2.43 -6.65 -4.16
C PHE A 128 3.58 -5.75 -4.60
N GLU A 129 3.48 -5.20 -5.81
CA GLU A 129 4.46 -4.28 -6.36
C GLU A 129 3.99 -2.83 -6.21
N VAL A 130 4.89 -1.96 -5.72
CA VAL A 130 4.59 -0.53 -5.54
C VAL A 130 4.21 0.11 -6.87
N GLY A 131 3.05 0.80 -6.88
CA GLY A 131 2.51 1.47 -8.04
C GLY A 131 1.51 0.64 -8.86
N GLU A 132 1.44 -0.67 -8.62
CA GLU A 132 0.55 -1.58 -9.33
C GLU A 132 -0.85 -1.59 -8.72
N SER A 133 -1.86 -1.91 -9.54
CA SER A 133 -3.26 -2.00 -9.15
C SER A 133 -3.69 -3.45 -8.93
N TYR A 134 -4.50 -3.67 -7.90
CA TYR A 134 -5.00 -4.98 -7.50
C TYR A 134 -6.49 -4.90 -7.20
N LEU A 135 -7.20 -5.97 -7.53
CA LEU A 135 -8.57 -6.23 -7.12
C LEU A 135 -8.53 -7.12 -5.89
N VAL A 136 -9.22 -6.71 -4.82
CA VAL A 136 -9.22 -7.40 -3.54
C VAL A 136 -10.67 -7.65 -3.13
N ALA A 137 -10.96 -8.87 -2.74
CA ALA A 137 -12.18 -9.24 -2.04
C ALA A 137 -11.82 -9.68 -0.63
N ALA A 138 -12.66 -9.35 0.34
CA ALA A 138 -12.41 -9.70 1.73
C ALA A 138 -13.72 -10.06 2.46
N THR A 139 -13.58 -10.97 3.42
CA THR A 139 -14.65 -11.44 4.31
C THR A 139 -14.07 -11.65 5.69
N ASP A 140 -14.76 -11.21 6.74
CA ASP A 140 -14.33 -11.32 8.15
C ASP A 140 -12.92 -10.74 8.40
N GLY A 141 -12.54 -9.68 7.67
CA GLY A 141 -11.22 -9.06 7.77
C GLY A 141 -10.07 -9.90 7.18
N GLN A 142 -10.38 -10.92 6.38
CA GLN A 142 -9.41 -11.74 5.65
C GLN A 142 -9.57 -11.58 4.15
N ILE A 143 -8.45 -11.47 3.43
CA ILE A 143 -8.46 -11.42 1.97
C ILE A 143 -8.92 -12.76 1.41
N ALA A 144 -9.85 -12.71 0.46
CA ALA A 144 -10.31 -13.89 -0.27
C ALA A 144 -9.21 -14.42 -1.18
N GLY A 145 -8.79 -15.66 -0.92
CA GLY A 145 -7.84 -16.41 -1.74
C GLY A 145 -8.47 -16.98 -3.02
N CYS A 146 -7.83 -17.99 -3.61
CA CYS A 146 -8.33 -18.72 -4.79
C CYS A 146 -8.48 -17.90 -6.08
N GLY A 147 -7.76 -16.79 -6.24
CA GLY A 147 -7.79 -15.96 -7.45
C GLY A 147 -8.96 -14.96 -7.50
N LEU A 148 -9.75 -14.85 -6.44
CA LEU A 148 -10.72 -13.76 -6.27
C LEU A 148 -10.03 -12.42 -6.00
N SER A 149 -8.84 -12.46 -5.40
CA SER A 149 -7.96 -11.30 -5.24
C SER A 149 -6.69 -11.47 -6.08
N GLY A 150 -6.25 -10.40 -6.74
CA GLY A 150 -5.09 -10.44 -7.63
C GLY A 150 -4.85 -9.12 -8.36
N THR A 151 -3.87 -9.08 -9.25
CA THR A 151 -3.59 -7.91 -10.10
C THR A 151 -4.85 -7.53 -10.89
N ASP A 152 -5.05 -6.22 -11.11
CA ASP A 152 -6.15 -5.64 -11.89
C ASP A 152 -6.01 -5.96 -13.39
N SER A 153 -6.15 -7.24 -13.72
CA SER A 153 -6.15 -7.77 -15.07
C SER A 153 -7.54 -7.65 -15.69
N ALA A 154 -7.59 -7.52 -17.02
CA ALA A 154 -8.87 -7.36 -17.74
C ALA A 154 -9.85 -8.52 -17.47
N ASP A 155 -9.36 -9.75 -17.34
CA ASP A 155 -10.18 -10.92 -17.05
C ASP A 155 -10.81 -10.85 -15.64
N LEU A 156 -10.02 -10.54 -14.60
CA LEU A 156 -10.52 -10.43 -13.23
C LEU A 156 -11.45 -9.22 -13.08
N ARG A 157 -11.08 -8.09 -13.70
CA ARG A 157 -11.88 -6.86 -13.72
C ARG A 157 -13.26 -7.12 -14.33
N ALA A 158 -13.33 -7.89 -15.42
CA ALA A 158 -14.60 -8.26 -16.04
C ALA A 158 -15.50 -9.08 -15.10
N VAL A 159 -14.93 -9.92 -14.22
CA VAL A 159 -15.72 -10.66 -13.20
C VAL A 159 -16.24 -9.72 -12.12
N TYR A 160 -15.42 -8.77 -11.67
CA TYR A 160 -15.85 -7.73 -10.71
C TYR A 160 -16.95 -6.83 -11.30
N ASP A 161 -16.76 -6.36 -12.53
CA ASP A 161 -17.78 -5.56 -13.22
C ASP A 161 -19.06 -6.39 -13.41
N ALA A 162 -18.96 -7.67 -13.80
CA ALA A 162 -20.13 -8.55 -13.91
C ALA A 162 -20.86 -8.77 -12.57
N ALA A 163 -20.13 -8.76 -11.44
CA ALA A 163 -20.70 -8.90 -10.11
C ALA A 163 -21.37 -7.61 -9.61
N PHE A 164 -20.79 -6.45 -9.90
CA PHE A 164 -21.11 -5.19 -9.23
C PHE A 164 -21.57 -4.05 -10.15
N ALA A 165 -21.69 -4.23 -11.47
CA ALA A 165 -22.19 -3.21 -12.41
C ALA A 165 -23.70 -2.92 -12.32
N GLY A 166 -24.28 -2.98 -11.11
CA GLY A 166 -25.69 -2.70 -10.80
C GLY A 166 -26.01 -1.22 -10.69
#